data_AF-A0A645HU09-F1
#
_entry.id   AF-A0A645HU09-F1
#
_cell.length_a   1.000
_cell.length_b   1.000
_cell.length_c   1.000
_cell.angle_alpha   90.00
_cell.angle_beta   90.00
_cell.angle_gamma   90.00
#
_symmetry.space_group_name_H-M   'P 1'
#
loop_
_entity.id
_entity.type
_entity.pdbx_description
1 polymer ?
#
loop_
_entity_poly.entity_id
_entity_poly.type
_entity_poly.pdbx_seq_one_letter_code
_entity_poly.pdbx_strand_id
1 'polypeptide(L)' 'MSAAHLFCMVPTFRKDIAVKLTVEGVINESCPATILRKHPSAILYLDKDSAGLLNNEFYSAKQVL' A
#
# COMPACT_ATOMS: atom_id res chain seq x y z
N MET A 1 -15.18 3.49 -6.14
CA MET A 1 -14.70 3.72 -4.76
C MET A 1 -15.43 4.96 -4.25
N SER A 2 -16.24 4.84 -3.20
CA SER A 2 -17.21 5.89 -2.81
C SER A 2 -16.99 6.44 -1.39
N ALA A 3 -16.08 5.86 -0.62
CA ALA A 3 -15.74 6.34 0.71
C ALA A 3 -14.92 7.63 0.60
N ALA A 4 -15.12 8.58 1.51
CA ALA A 4 -14.31 9.80 1.54
C ALA A 4 -12.85 9.53 1.96
N HIS A 5 -12.65 8.58 2.88
CA HIS A 5 -11.34 8.22 3.41
C HIS A 5 -11.21 6.70 3.52
N LEU A 6 -10.03 6.19 3.19
CA LEU A 6 -9.70 4.77 3.30
C LEU A 6 -8.47 4.60 4.19
N PHE A 7 -8.58 3.66 5.13
CA PHE A 7 -7.49 3.26 6.00
C PHE A 7 -7.33 1.74 5.88
N CYS A 8 -6.16 1.31 5.42
CA CYS A 8 -5.84 -0.10 5.26
C CYS A 8 -4.65 -0.44 6.14
N MET A 9 -4.76 -1.50 6.95
CA MET A 9 -3.68 -1.95 7.83
C MET A 9 -3.22 -3.33 7.38
N VAL A 10 -1.92 -3.48 7.14
CA VAL A 10 -1.35 -4.70 6.56
C VAL A 10 -0.10 -5.09 7.34
N PRO A 11 -0.23 -5.79 8.48
CA PRO A 11 0.92 -6.23 9.26
C PRO A 11 1.50 -7.54 8.73
N THR A 12 2.67 -7.89 9.25
CA THR A 12 3.44 -9.14 9.10
C THR A 12 4.14 -9.30 7.75
N PHE A 13 5.31 -9.95 7.78
CA PHE A 13 6.12 -10.26 6.59
C PHE A 13 5.35 -11.05 5.52
N ARG A 14 4.34 -11.84 5.88
CA ARG A 14 3.60 -12.69 4.92
C ARG A 14 2.86 -11.91 3.82
N LYS A 15 2.79 -10.59 3.94
CA LYS A 15 2.08 -9.68 3.03
C LYS A 15 3.03 -8.71 2.32
N ASP A 16 4.34 -8.83 2.53
CA ASP A 16 5.36 -7.94 1.97
C ASP A 16 5.31 -7.84 0.44
N ILE A 17 5.11 -8.96 -0.26
CA ILE A 17 4.95 -9.00 -1.73
C ILE A 17 3.68 -8.27 -2.14
N ALA A 18 2.57 -8.49 -1.43
CA ALA A 18 1.30 -7.82 -1.73
C ALA A 18 1.40 -6.30 -1.50
N VAL A 19 2.09 -5.89 -0.43
CA VAL A 19 2.38 -4.49 -0.13
C VAL A 19 3.23 -3.87 -1.24
N LYS A 20 4.32 -4.53 -1.64
CA LYS A 20 5.17 -4.06 -2.74
C LYS A 20 4.39 -3.90 -4.05
N LEU A 21 3.61 -4.91 -4.43
CA LEU A 21 2.79 -4.84 -5.64
C LEU A 21 1.73 -3.73 -5.55
N THR A 22 1.14 -3.51 -4.38
CA THR A 22 0.14 -2.46 -4.15
C THR A 22 0.74 -1.06 -4.34
N VAL A 23 1.93 -0.81 -3.79
CA VAL A 23 2.59 0.50 -3.79
C VAL A 23 3.34 0.77 -5.09
N GLU A 24 4.07 -0.22 -5.62
CA GLU A 24 5.04 -0.04 -6.72
C GLU A 24 4.60 -0.72 -8.01
N GLY A 25 3.68 -1.69 -7.95
CA GLY A 25 3.27 -2.47 -9.12
C GLY A 25 2.46 -1.67 -10.14
N VAL A 26 2.10 -2.31 -11.25
CA VAL A 26 1.16 -1.73 -12.24
C VAL A 26 -0.26 -1.79 -11.69
N ILE A 27 -1.06 -0.74 -11.91
CA ILE A 27 -2.48 -0.75 -11.53
C ILE A 27 -3.25 -1.66 -12.49
N ASN A 28 -3.64 -2.84 -12.01
CA ASN A 28 -4.42 -3.82 -12.76
C ASN A 28 -5.21 -4.75 -11.84
N GLU A 29 -6.03 -5.60 -12.45
CA GLU A 29 -6.93 -6.52 -11.74
C GLU A 29 -6.21 -7.70 -11.07
N SER A 30 -4.96 -8.00 -11.46
CA SER A 30 -4.15 -9.05 -10.82
C SER A 30 -3.77 -8.69 -9.38
N CYS A 31 -3.72 -7.39 -9.05
CA CYS A 31 -3.56 -6.90 -7.69
C CYS A 31 -4.56 -5.76 -7.42
N PRO A 32 -5.81 -6.08 -7.00
CA PRO A 32 -6.88 -5.08 -6.87
C PRO A 32 -6.54 -3.91 -5.94
N ALA A 33 -5.72 -4.14 -4.91
CA ALA A 33 -5.28 -3.12 -3.98
C ALA A 33 -4.50 -1.97 -4.65
N THR A 34 -3.91 -2.21 -5.82
CA THR A 34 -3.21 -1.17 -6.60
C THR A 34 -4.10 0.01 -6.97
N ILE A 35 -5.43 -0.18 -7.05
CA ILE A 35 -6.39 0.90 -7.34
C ILE A 35 -6.44 1.95 -6.23
N LEU A 36 -6.01 1.61 -5.00
CA LEU A 36 -6.01 2.53 -3.85
C LEU A 36 -5.15 3.78 -4.11
N ARG A 37 -4.09 3.67 -4.93
CA ARG A 37 -3.25 4.80 -5.36
C ARG A 37 -3.98 5.83 -6.23
N LYS A 38 -5.16 5.49 -6.78
CA LYS A 38 -6.01 6.46 -7.49
C LYS A 38 -7.02 7.13 -6.56
N HIS A 39 -7.13 6.68 -5.32
CA HIS A 39 -8.07 7.26 -4.37
C HIS A 39 -7.45 8.52 -3.76
N PRO A 40 -8.12 9.68 -3.80
CA PRO A 40 -7.54 10.94 -3.33
C PRO A 40 -7.25 10.98 -1.83
N SER A 41 -7.78 10.02 -1.06
CA SER A 41 -7.53 9.93 0.38
C SER A 41 -7.49 8.48 0.84
N ALA A 42 -6.40 7.79 0.52
CA ALA A 42 -6.11 6.44 1.03
C ALA A 42 -4.81 6.43 1.83
N ILE A 43 -4.83 5.77 2.98
CA ILE A 43 -3.65 5.61 3.84
C ILE A 43 -3.43 4.12 4.08
N LEU A 44 -2.19 3.66 3.86
CA LEU A 44 -1.76 2.30 4.09
C LEU A 44 -0.81 2.26 5.29
N TYR A 45 -1.23 1.60 6.37
CA TYR A 45 -0.44 1.41 7.57
C TYR A 45 0.27 0.06 7.53
N LEU A 46 1.60 0.13 7.64
CA LEU A 46 2.50 -1.01 7.53
C LEU A 46 3.39 -1.10 8.77
N ASP A 47 3.72 -2.32 9.17
CA ASP A 47 4.83 -2.57 10.08
C ASP A 47 6.14 -2.74 9.28
N LYS A 48 7.28 -2.81 9.99
CA LYS A 48 8.60 -2.96 9.34
C LYS A 48 8.69 -4.21 8.49
N ASP A 49 8.09 -5.31 8.95
CA ASP A 49 8.14 -6.60 8.28
C ASP A 49 7.36 -6.59 6.96
N SER A 50 6.15 -6.04 6.95
CA SER A 50 5.33 -5.90 5.74
C SER A 50 5.89 -4.85 4.76
N ALA A 51 6.61 -3.85 5.25
CA ALA A 51 7.29 -2.85 4.41
C ALA A 51 8.69 -3.29 3.93
N GLY A 52 9.15 -4.49 4.27
CA GLY A 52 10.54 -4.93 4.06
C GLY A 52 11.00 -5.00 2.60
N LEU A 53 10.07 -5.04 1.64
CA LEU A 53 10.38 -5.12 0.21
C LEU A 53 10.19 -3.79 -0.56
N LEU A 54 9.79 -2.71 0.13
CA LEU A 54 9.60 -1.39 -0.49
C LEU A 54 10.92 -0.68 -0.73
N ASN A 55 11.00 0.07 -1.82
CA ASN A 55 12.16 0.90 -2.10
C ASN A 55 12.24 2.07 -1.11
N ASN A 56 13.46 2.45 -0.73
CA ASN A 56 13.72 3.48 0.29
C ASN A 56 13.23 4.88 -0.10
N GLU A 57 12.93 5.14 -1.37
CA GLU A 57 12.32 6.40 -1.81
C GLU A 57 10.90 6.59 -1.25
N PHE A 58 10.26 5.51 -0.80
CA PHE A 58 8.92 5.53 -0.18
C PHE A 58 8.95 5.48 1.37
N TYR A 59 10.14 5.50 1.99
CA TYR A 59 10.36 5.42 3.44
C TYR A 59 10.40 6.81 4.08
N SER A 60 9.24 7.46 4.20
CA SER A 60 9.09 8.62 5.10
C SER A 60 7.77 8.55 5.85
N ALA A 61 7.74 7.76 6.92
CA ALA A 61 6.85 7.72 8.11
C ALA A 61 5.34 8.10 8.04
N LYS A 62 4.75 8.34 6.86
CA LYS A 62 3.32 8.54 6.58
C LYS A 62 3.11 8.23 5.09
N GLN A 63 2.84 6.98 4.75
CA GLN A 63 2.40 6.64 3.40
C GLN A 63 0.93 7.00 3.24
N VAL A 64 0.71 8.21 2.75
CA VAL A 64 -0.51 8.56 2.01
C VAL A 64 -0.30 7.98 0.61
N LEU A 65 -1.16 7.03 0.23
CA LEU A 65 -1.15 6.44 -1.11
C LEU A 65 -1.62 7.45 -2.16
#